data_AF-A0A951YTC0-F1
#
_entry.id   AF-A0A951YTC0-F1
#
_cell.length_a   1.000
_cell.length_b   1.000
_cell.length_c   1.000
_cell.angle_alpha   90.00
_cell.angle_beta   90.00
_cell.angle_gamma   90.00
#
_symmetry.space_group_name_H-M   'P 1'
#
loop_
_entity.id
_entity.type
_entity.pdbx_description
1 polymer ?
#
loop_
_entity_poly.entity_id
_entity_poly.type
_entity_poly.pdbx_seq_one_letter_code
_entity_poly.pdbx_strand_id
1 'polypeptide(L)'
;MTAGGIAGLRRVTATHLAAAEARLAALQQREKAIIARLAALDAAYCRRAAERTAEDVALRAGVDLRWETWGETHRRALQGAQARLRVVQEHERAALRRAFGRDMVVAELAAQSLRAAQRTAARRAASGE
;
A
#
# COMPACT_ATOMS: atom_id res chain seq x y z
N MET A 1 -18.06 29.20 -8.16
CA MET A 1 -18.14 27.73 -8.20
C MET A 1 -19.53 27.32 -7.73
N THR A 2 -20.28 26.56 -8.53
CA THR A 2 -21.68 26.20 -8.22
C THR A 2 -21.75 25.02 -7.25
N ALA A 3 -22.89 24.85 -6.54
CA ALA A 3 -23.11 23.71 -5.66
C ALA A 3 -22.93 22.35 -6.37
N GLY A 4 -23.37 22.26 -7.63
CA GLY A 4 -23.14 21.08 -8.48
C GLY A 4 -21.66 20.82 -8.78
N GLY A 5 -20.86 21.88 -9.00
CA GLY A 5 -19.42 21.76 -9.22
C GLY A 5 -18.67 21.22 -7.99
N ILE A 6 -19.07 21.65 -6.78
CA ILE A 6 -18.50 21.17 -5.51
C ILE A 6 -18.83 19.70 -5.29
N ALA A 7 -20.08 19.29 -5.53
CA ALA A 7 -20.50 17.89 -5.42
C ALA A 7 -19.73 16.97 -6.39
N GLY A 8 -19.49 17.46 -7.62
CA GLY A 8 -18.66 16.77 -8.60
C GLY A 8 -17.21 16.61 -8.13
N LEU A 9 -16.59 17.69 -7.65
CA LEU A 9 -15.21 17.66 -7.13
C LEU A 9 -15.10 16.69 -5.95
N ARG A 10 -16.06 16.69 -5.03
CA ARG A 10 -16.06 15.80 -3.86
C ARG A 10 -16.11 14.33 -4.27
N ARG A 11 -16.88 14.01 -5.31
CA ARG A 11 -16.94 12.65 -5.86
C ARG A 11 -15.58 12.24 -6.42
N VAL A 12 -14.96 13.12 -7.22
CA VAL A 12 -13.65 12.84 -7.85
C VAL A 12 -12.55 12.70 -6.81
N THR A 13 -12.48 13.57 -5.79
CA THR A 13 -11.45 13.47 -4.74
C THR A 13 -11.62 12.22 -3.89
N ALA A 14 -12.86 11.86 -3.54
CA ALA A 14 -13.15 10.63 -2.80
C ALA A 14 -12.75 9.37 -3.60
N THR A 15 -13.08 9.32 -4.89
CA THR A 15 -12.64 8.22 -5.77
C THR A 15 -11.12 8.15 -5.89
N HIS A 16 -10.45 9.30 -6.02
CA HIS A 16 -8.99 9.36 -6.10
C HIS A 16 -8.32 8.91 -4.79
N LEU A 17 -8.90 9.27 -3.63
CA LEU A 17 -8.46 8.80 -2.32
C LEU A 17 -8.60 7.28 -2.20
N ALA A 18 -9.78 6.73 -2.47
CA ALA A 18 -10.02 5.29 -2.43
C ALA A 18 -9.09 4.51 -3.36
N ALA A 19 -8.82 5.04 -4.56
CA ALA A 19 -7.88 4.44 -5.50
C ALA A 19 -6.43 4.45 -4.99
N ALA A 20 -6.01 5.48 -4.25
CA ALA A 20 -4.69 5.54 -3.63
C ALA A 20 -4.55 4.56 -2.45
N GLU A 21 -5.59 4.43 -1.64
CA GLU A 21 -5.66 3.46 -0.54
C GLU A 21 -5.57 2.02 -1.06
N ALA A 22 -6.35 1.69 -2.09
CA ALA A 22 -6.34 0.37 -2.71
C ALA A 22 -4.97 0.00 -3.29
N ARG A 23 -4.28 0.96 -3.94
CA ARG A 23 -2.92 0.77 -4.45
C ARG A 23 -1.94 0.46 -3.33
N LEU A 24 -1.93 1.25 -2.26
CA LEU A 24 -1.04 1.02 -1.13
C LEU A 24 -1.31 -0.33 -0.44
N ALA A 25 -2.58 -0.67 -0.23
CA ALA A 25 -2.97 -1.96 0.35
C ALA A 25 -2.50 -3.15 -0.49
N ALA A 26 -2.63 -3.07 -1.82
CA ALA A 26 -2.15 -4.11 -2.72
C ALA A 26 -0.62 -4.28 -2.63
N LEU A 27 0.14 -3.18 -2.51
CA LEU A 27 1.59 -3.23 -2.33
C LEU A 27 1.98 -3.83 -0.98
N GLN A 28 1.28 -3.50 0.10
CA GLN A 28 1.51 -4.08 1.42
C GLN A 28 1.24 -5.59 1.44
N GLN A 29 0.19 -6.06 0.74
CA GLN A 29 -0.06 -7.50 0.62
C GLN A 29 1.04 -8.22 -0.15
N ARG A 30 1.57 -7.62 -1.22
CA ARG A 30 2.73 -8.16 -1.94
C ARG A 30 3.97 -8.23 -1.04
N GLU A 31 4.18 -7.24 -0.17
CA GLU A 31 5.32 -7.25 0.76
C GLU A 31 5.18 -8.38 1.78
N LYS A 32 4.00 -8.55 2.37
CA LYS A 32 3.71 -9.66 3.28
C LYS A 32 3.97 -11.01 2.62
N ALA A 33 3.58 -11.19 1.35
CA ALA A 33 3.85 -12.40 0.60
C ALA A 33 5.34 -12.66 0.40
N ILE A 34 6.15 -11.62 0.13
CA ILE A 34 7.61 -11.76 0.03
C ILE A 34 8.23 -12.12 1.38
N ILE A 35 7.80 -11.47 2.47
CA ILE A 35 8.27 -11.79 3.83
C ILE A 35 7.96 -13.23 4.18
N ALA A 36 6.76 -13.72 3.88
CA ALA A 36 6.38 -15.11 4.12
C ALA A 36 7.26 -16.09 3.32
N ARG A 37 7.60 -15.77 2.08
CA ARG A 37 8.51 -16.58 1.25
C ARG A 37 9.93 -16.61 1.80
N LEU A 38 10.44 -15.48 2.27
CA LEU A 38 11.75 -15.42 2.93
C LEU A 38 11.77 -16.28 4.20
N ALA A 39 10.76 -16.15 5.06
CA ALA A 39 10.64 -16.96 6.26
C ALA A 39 10.55 -18.47 5.96
N ALA A 40 9.80 -18.85 4.92
CA ALA A 40 9.71 -20.25 4.47
C ALA A 40 11.05 -20.78 3.95
N LEU A 41 11.81 -19.95 3.22
CA LEU A 41 13.15 -20.29 2.73
C LEU A 41 14.10 -20.50 3.91
N ASP A 42 14.12 -19.59 4.88
CA ASP A 42 14.98 -19.70 6.06
C ASP A 42 14.61 -20.91 6.94
N ALA A 43 13.32 -21.23 7.08
CA ALA A 43 12.88 -22.45 7.74
C ALA A 43 13.36 -23.72 7.02
N ALA A 44 13.37 -23.72 5.67
CA ALA A 44 13.91 -24.83 4.90
C ALA A 44 15.44 -24.99 5.10
N TYR A 45 16.18 -23.89 5.23
CA TYR A 45 17.59 -23.91 5.61
C TYR A 45 17.81 -24.52 7.00
N CYS A 46 17.06 -24.07 8.01
CA CYS A 46 17.19 -24.61 9.37
C CYS A 46 16.89 -26.11 9.42
N ARG A 47 15.83 -26.57 8.74
CA ARG A 47 15.48 -27.99 8.66
C ARG A 47 16.59 -28.81 8.01
N ARG A 48 17.09 -28.38 6.85
CA ARG A 48 18.18 -29.08 6.15
C ARG A 48 19.47 -29.12 6.99
N ALA A 49 19.78 -28.04 7.70
CA ALA A 49 20.92 -28.00 8.60
C ALA A 49 20.78 -28.98 9.77
N ALA A 50 19.56 -29.20 10.28
CA ALA A 50 19.28 -30.18 11.33
C ALA A 50 19.29 -31.64 10.83
N GLU A 51 18.97 -31.87 9.56
CA GLU A 51 18.95 -33.20 8.91
C GLU A 51 20.34 -33.65 8.42
N ARG A 52 21.30 -32.72 8.27
CA ARG A 52 22.70 -32.99 7.90
C ARG A 52 23.37 -33.92 8.92
N THR A 53 23.58 -35.18 8.55
CA THR A 53 24.42 -36.13 9.30
C THR A 53 25.74 -36.39 8.56
N ALA A 54 26.77 -36.88 9.27
CA ALA A 54 28.10 -37.13 8.68
C ALA A 54 28.11 -38.21 7.55
N GLU A 55 27.01 -38.96 7.41
CA GLU A 55 26.84 -40.01 6.38
C GLU A 55 26.05 -39.54 5.14
N ASP A 56 25.68 -38.25 5.08
CA ASP A 56 24.81 -37.75 4.03
C ASP A 56 25.46 -37.79 2.64
N VAL A 57 24.95 -38.68 1.79
CA VAL A 57 25.38 -38.90 0.40
C VAL A 57 25.24 -37.63 -0.43
N ALA A 58 24.29 -36.75 -0.11
CA ALA A 58 24.10 -35.47 -0.79
C ALA A 58 25.27 -34.49 -0.55
N LEU A 59 25.89 -34.57 0.63
CA LEU A 59 27.05 -33.77 1.02
C LEU A 59 28.30 -34.22 0.25
N ARG A 60 28.46 -35.54 0.06
CA ARG A 60 29.54 -36.14 -0.75
C ARG A 60 29.38 -35.90 -2.25
N ALA A 61 28.14 -35.76 -2.73
CA ALA A 61 27.84 -35.52 -4.15
C ALA A 61 27.85 -34.03 -4.56
N GLY A 62 28.13 -33.08 -3.65
CA GLY A 62 28.14 -31.64 -3.94
C GLY A 62 26.76 -31.03 -4.24
N VAL A 63 25.68 -31.79 -4.01
CA VAL A 63 24.29 -31.35 -4.20
C VAL A 63 23.93 -30.24 -3.21
N ASP A 64 24.58 -30.26 -2.03
CA ASP A 64 24.45 -29.22 -1.01
C ASP A 64 24.91 -27.85 -1.47
N LEU A 65 26.08 -27.76 -2.09
CA LEU A 65 26.62 -26.48 -2.60
C LEU A 65 25.72 -25.87 -3.68
N ARG A 66 25.17 -26.71 -4.57
CA ARG A 66 24.22 -26.25 -5.61
C ARG A 66 22.93 -25.74 -4.98
N TRP A 67 22.42 -26.43 -3.97
CA TRP A 67 21.22 -26.00 -3.26
C TRP A 67 21.45 -24.73 -2.43
N GLU A 68 22.59 -24.62 -1.73
CA GLU A 68 22.98 -23.42 -0.99
C GLU A 68 23.11 -22.21 -1.92
N THR A 69 23.76 -22.38 -3.08
CA THR A 69 23.91 -21.34 -4.11
C THR A 69 22.55 -20.93 -4.69
N TRP A 70 21.68 -21.90 -4.99
CA TRP A 70 20.32 -21.62 -5.46
C TRP A 70 19.53 -20.83 -4.42
N GLY A 71 19.54 -21.24 -3.15
CA GLY A 71 18.77 -20.58 -2.11
C GLY A 71 19.31 -19.18 -1.79
N GLU A 72 20.62 -18.95 -1.83
CA GLU A 72 21.20 -17.61 -1.67
C GLU A 72 20.84 -16.69 -2.84
N THR A 73 20.88 -17.21 -4.07
CA THR A 73 20.42 -16.47 -5.25
C THR A 73 18.94 -16.10 -5.13
N HIS A 74 18.10 -17.03 -4.67
CA HIS A 74 16.68 -16.79 -4.48
C HIS A 74 16.39 -15.80 -3.35
N ARG A 75 17.13 -15.89 -2.23
CA ARG A 75 17.06 -14.94 -1.11
C ARG A 75 17.39 -13.53 -1.59
N ARG A 76 18.50 -13.35 -2.31
CA ARG A 76 18.89 -12.04 -2.87
C ARG A 76 17.84 -11.49 -3.82
N ALA A 77 17.26 -12.33 -4.68
CA ALA A 77 16.19 -11.93 -5.58
C ALA A 77 14.94 -11.44 -4.81
N LEU A 78 14.53 -12.16 -3.75
CA LEU A 78 13.40 -11.78 -2.90
C LEU A 78 13.67 -10.49 -2.11
N GLN A 79 14.87 -10.34 -1.52
CA GLN A 79 15.28 -9.12 -0.82
C GLN A 79 15.32 -7.91 -1.75
N GLY A 80 15.87 -8.09 -2.96
CA GLY A 80 15.86 -7.05 -3.99
C GLY A 80 14.44 -6.66 -4.42
N ALA A 81 13.53 -7.64 -4.55
CA ALA A 81 12.13 -7.38 -4.82
C ALA A 81 11.44 -6.63 -3.67
N GLN A 82 11.72 -7.00 -2.41
CA GLN A 82 11.21 -6.31 -1.23
C GLN A 82 11.68 -4.85 -1.17
N ALA A 83 12.97 -4.59 -1.40
CA ALA A 83 13.52 -3.24 -1.40
C ALA A 83 12.86 -2.35 -2.46
N ARG A 84 12.72 -2.85 -3.69
CA ARG A 84 11.99 -2.15 -4.76
C ARG A 84 10.55 -1.87 -4.36
N LEU A 85 9.87 -2.84 -3.75
CA LEU A 85 8.48 -2.69 -3.32
C LEU A 85 8.32 -1.61 -2.24
N ARG A 86 9.26 -1.52 -1.30
CA ARG A 86 9.27 -0.46 -0.27
C ARG A 86 9.43 0.94 -0.87
N VAL A 87 10.30 1.09 -1.88
CA VAL A 87 10.44 2.37 -2.60
C VAL A 87 9.11 2.76 -3.26
N VAL A 88 8.43 1.82 -3.93
CA VAL A 88 7.13 2.07 -4.55
C VAL A 88 6.07 2.41 -3.48
N GLN A 89 6.07 1.73 -2.33
CA GLN A 89 5.17 2.06 -1.24
C GLN A 89 5.37 3.48 -0.72
N GLU A 90 6.61 3.96 -0.58
CA GLU A 90 6.85 5.34 -0.15
C GLU A 90 6.32 6.36 -1.15
N HIS A 91 6.47 6.11 -2.45
CA HIS A 91 5.84 6.92 -3.49
C HIS A 91 4.31 6.93 -3.40
N GLU A 92 3.68 5.77 -3.21
CA GLU A 92 2.22 5.68 -3.05
C GLU A 92 1.74 6.30 -1.73
N ARG A 93 2.52 6.23 -0.64
CA ARG A 93 2.21 6.96 0.61
C ARG A 93 2.19 8.46 0.39
N ALA A 94 3.15 9.00 -0.38
CA ALA A 94 3.13 10.41 -0.74
C ALA A 94 1.93 10.78 -1.62
N ALA A 95 1.54 9.90 -2.57
CA ALA A 95 0.34 10.08 -3.38
C ALA A 95 -0.95 10.05 -2.54
N LEU A 96 -1.05 9.12 -1.58
CA LEU A 96 -2.17 8.99 -0.66
C LEU A 96 -2.31 10.24 0.22
N ARG A 97 -1.21 10.76 0.79
CA ARG A 97 -1.23 12.02 1.56
C ARG A 97 -1.78 13.19 0.74
N ARG A 98 -1.38 13.30 -0.53
CA ARG A 98 -1.90 14.34 -1.44
C ARG A 98 -3.38 14.13 -1.76
N ALA A 99 -3.80 12.90 -2.01
CA ALA A 99 -5.20 12.57 -2.28
C ALA A 99 -6.10 12.91 -1.07
N PHE A 100 -5.66 12.52 0.13
CA PHE A 100 -6.33 12.82 1.39
C PHE A 100 -6.44 14.33 1.63
N GLY A 101 -5.35 15.07 1.47
CA GLY A 101 -5.38 16.53 1.64
C GLY A 101 -6.34 17.22 0.66
N ARG A 102 -6.39 16.78 -0.61
CA ARG A 102 -7.34 17.30 -1.59
C ARG A 102 -8.79 17.00 -1.20
N ASP A 103 -9.06 15.77 -0.74
CA ASP A 103 -10.40 15.38 -0.32
C ASP A 103 -10.87 16.19 0.90
N MET A 104 -10.01 16.39 1.89
CA MET A 104 -10.27 17.24 3.04
C MET A 104 -10.60 18.68 2.65
N VAL A 105 -9.81 19.29 1.76
CA VAL A 105 -10.06 20.67 1.31
C VAL A 105 -11.41 20.77 0.59
N VAL A 106 -11.73 19.82 -0.28
CA VAL A 106 -13.02 19.81 -0.99
C VAL A 106 -14.19 19.56 -0.03
N ALA A 107 -14.04 18.70 0.96
CA ALA A 107 -15.04 18.48 1.99
C ALA A 107 -15.32 19.75 2.81
N GLU A 108 -14.27 20.49 3.18
CA GLU A 108 -14.40 21.76 3.90
C GLU A 108 -15.06 22.83 3.03
N LEU A 109 -14.67 22.98 1.76
CA LEU A 109 -15.33 23.88 0.81
C LEU A 109 -16.82 23.53 0.63
N ALA A 110 -17.16 22.24 0.60
CA ALA A 110 -18.54 21.80 0.54
C ALA A 110 -19.32 22.21 1.79
N ALA A 111 -18.76 22.02 2.98
CA ALA A 111 -19.37 22.44 4.23
C ALA A 111 -19.58 23.97 4.27
N GLN A 112 -18.59 24.75 3.84
CA GLN A 112 -18.69 26.21 3.77
C GLN A 112 -19.79 26.67 2.81
N SER A 113 -19.89 26.02 1.64
CA SER A 113 -20.95 26.34 0.65
C SER A 113 -22.35 26.07 1.19
N LEU A 114 -22.53 24.97 1.94
CA LEU A 114 -23.79 24.62 2.57
C LEU A 114 -24.17 25.65 3.64
N ARG A 115 -23.23 26.00 4.52
CA ARG A 115 -23.45 27.04 5.55
C ARG A 115 -23.77 28.41 4.92
N ALA A 116 -23.14 28.76 3.80
CA ALA A 116 -23.45 29.99 3.08
C ALA A 116 -24.88 29.97 2.51
N ALA A 117 -25.28 28.87 1.87
CA ALA A 117 -26.64 28.71 1.34
C ALA A 117 -27.71 28.78 2.45
N GLN A 118 -27.47 28.12 3.59
CA GLN A 118 -28.36 28.16 4.75
C GLN A 118 -28.52 29.58 5.31
N ARG A 119 -27.43 30.35 5.43
CA ARG A 119 -27.49 31.74 5.88
C ARG A 119 -28.30 32.62 4.93
N THR A 120 -28.14 32.44 3.61
CA THR A 120 -28.93 33.17 2.62
C THR A 120 -30.40 32.80 2.69
N ALA A 121 -30.74 31.52 2.86
CA ALA A 121 -32.12 31.07 3.03
C ALA A 121 -32.75 31.64 4.31
N ALA A 122 -32.03 31.61 5.44
CA ALA A 122 -32.49 32.16 6.71
C ALA A 122 -32.70 33.69 6.64
N ARG A 123 -31.81 34.42 5.94
CA ARG A 123 -31.99 35.86 5.70
C ARG A 123 -33.23 36.15 4.86
N ARG A 124 -33.47 35.38 3.79
CA ARG A 124 -34.69 35.54 2.98
C ARG A 124 -35.95 35.31 3.81
N ALA A 125 -35.97 34.25 4.63
CA ALA A 125 -37.09 33.98 5.54
C ALA A 125 -37.29 35.08 6.61
N ALA A 126 -36.23 35.78 7.02
CA ALA A 126 -36.30 36.85 8.02
C ALA A 126 -36.59 38.25 7.43
N SER A 127 -36.28 38.50 6.15
CA SER A 127 -36.43 39.80 5.49
C SER A 127 -37.78 40.02 4.81
N GLY A 128 -38.67 39.02 4.82
CA GLY A 128 -40.04 39.16 4.35
C GLY A 128 -40.33 38.43 3.04
N GLU A 129 -41.21 37.43 3.14
CA GLU A 129 -42.38 37.18 2.28
C GLU A 129 -43.31 36.24 3.05
#